data_AF-A0A947AAZ3-F1
#
_entry.id   AF-A0A947AAZ3-F1
#
_cell.length_a   1.000
_cell.length_b   1.000
_cell.length_c   1.000
_cell.angle_alpha   90.00
_cell.angle_beta   90.00
_cell.angle_gamma   90.00
#
_symmetry.space_group_name_H-M   'P 1'
#
loop_
_entity.id
_entity.type
_entity.pdbx_description
1 polymer ?
#
loop_
_entity_poly.entity_id
_entity_poly.type
_entity_poly.pdbx_seq_one_letter_code
_entity_poly.pdbx_strand_id
1 'polypeptide(L)'
;MSEIRKQIEEINKKAKKARWISNILWFFVVALVGLAFYLAYVAFEAKEAAEEATLAEEIAKKEAIDTKAELDKTIEENREVLWESASKVNTAASYSFYVSFYGEDENYPEVESAMNNLFKEEGFCQIQDSDGTMYVDVSELKLGTFLKAKQGLNVNTGVLRSPDYPNANDKRNHAIIKGQVVKLLERIEFGDAVWAKIGYTRQ
;
A
#
# COMPACT_ATOMS: atom_id res chain seq x y z
N MET A 1 57.18 -68.36 -63.56
CA MET A 1 55.70 -68.30 -63.48
C MET A 1 55.14 -68.33 -62.04
N SER A 2 55.83 -68.96 -61.08
CA SER A 2 55.39 -69.06 -59.66
C SER A 2 55.47 -67.73 -58.87
N GLU A 3 56.50 -66.91 -59.10
CA GLU A 3 56.73 -65.68 -58.31
C GLU A 3 55.78 -64.53 -58.63
N ILE A 4 55.42 -64.34 -59.92
CA ILE A 4 54.48 -63.29 -60.34
C ILE A 4 53.09 -63.53 -59.74
N ARG A 5 52.65 -64.80 -59.65
CA ARG A 5 51.36 -65.14 -59.01
C ARG A 5 51.38 -64.83 -57.51
N LYS A 6 52.48 -65.13 -56.81
CA LYS A 6 52.64 -64.79 -55.38
C LYS A 6 52.62 -63.29 -55.12
N GLN A 7 53.28 -62.48 -55.98
CA GLN A 7 53.26 -61.02 -55.86
C GLN A 7 51.84 -60.44 -56.08
N ILE A 8 51.10 -60.94 -57.07
CA ILE A 8 49.71 -60.54 -57.31
C ILE A 8 48.80 -60.89 -56.11
N GLU A 9 49.02 -62.04 -55.49
CA GLU A 9 48.26 -62.50 -54.34
C GLU A 9 48.55 -61.68 -53.08
N GLU A 10 49.82 -61.30 -52.86
CA GLU A 10 50.23 -60.37 -51.79
C GLU A 10 49.64 -58.97 -51.98
N ILE A 11 49.65 -58.45 -53.22
CA ILE A 11 49.06 -57.14 -53.56
C ILE A 11 47.55 -57.18 -53.31
N ASN A 12 46.86 -58.25 -53.72
CA ASN A 12 45.42 -58.40 -53.45
C ASN A 12 45.12 -58.52 -51.95
N LYS A 13 45.96 -59.19 -51.17
CA LYS A 13 45.80 -59.30 -49.71
C LYS A 13 45.99 -57.94 -49.02
N LYS A 14 46.98 -57.15 -49.45
CA LYS A 14 47.20 -55.77 -48.99
C LYS A 14 46.04 -54.85 -49.41
N ALA A 15 45.59 -54.93 -50.65
CA ALA A 15 44.45 -54.17 -51.17
C ALA A 15 43.15 -54.50 -50.44
N LYS A 16 42.89 -55.78 -50.11
CA LYS A 16 41.72 -56.22 -49.34
C LYS A 16 41.75 -55.67 -47.91
N LYS A 17 42.91 -55.68 -47.25
CA LYS A 17 43.08 -55.05 -45.92
C LYS A 17 42.87 -53.54 -45.98
N ALA A 18 43.42 -52.86 -46.99
CA ALA A 18 43.24 -51.42 -47.16
C ALA A 18 41.77 -51.04 -47.39
N ARG A 19 41.04 -51.79 -48.22
CA ARG A 19 39.58 -51.59 -48.42
C ARG A 19 38.79 -51.83 -47.14
N TRP A 20 39.15 -52.83 -46.34
CA TRP A 20 38.47 -53.11 -45.07
C TRP A 20 38.68 -51.98 -44.05
N ILE A 21 39.92 -51.50 -43.91
CA ILE A 21 40.25 -50.34 -43.06
C ILE A 21 39.51 -49.09 -43.55
N SER A 22 39.49 -48.84 -44.86
CA SER A 22 38.78 -47.71 -45.46
C SER A 22 37.29 -47.75 -45.17
N ASN A 23 36.63 -48.91 -45.27
CA ASN A 23 35.21 -49.04 -44.98
C ASN A 23 34.89 -48.80 -43.49
N ILE A 24 35.75 -49.27 -42.58
CA ILE A 24 35.59 -49.00 -41.13
C ILE A 24 35.73 -47.51 -40.85
N LEU A 25 36.75 -46.87 -41.41
CA LEU A 25 36.94 -45.42 -41.30
C LEU A 25 35.74 -44.64 -41.83
N TRP A 26 35.20 -45.06 -42.98
CA TRP A 26 34.01 -44.45 -43.55
C TRP A 26 32.79 -44.57 -42.63
N PHE A 27 32.61 -45.72 -41.98
CA PHE A 27 31.53 -45.93 -41.01
C PHE A 27 31.64 -44.98 -39.81
N PHE A 28 32.86 -44.79 -39.27
CA PHE A 28 33.11 -43.81 -38.21
C PHE A 28 32.84 -42.38 -38.65
N VAL A 29 33.23 -42.01 -39.87
CA VAL A 29 32.96 -40.67 -40.42
C VAL A 29 31.46 -40.43 -40.53
N VAL A 30 30.70 -41.39 -41.06
CA VAL A 30 29.23 -41.28 -41.16
C VAL A 30 28.59 -41.17 -39.77
N ALA A 31 29.03 -41.98 -38.81
CA ALA A 31 28.53 -41.93 -37.44
C ALA A 31 28.80 -40.56 -36.78
N LEU A 32 29.99 -39.99 -36.98
CA LEU A 32 30.34 -38.66 -36.47
C LEU A 32 29.51 -37.55 -37.12
N VAL A 33 29.28 -37.61 -38.44
CA VAL A 33 28.42 -36.65 -39.14
C VAL A 33 26.98 -36.77 -38.64
N GLY A 34 26.46 -37.99 -38.47
CA GLY A 34 25.13 -38.22 -37.92
C GLY A 34 24.97 -37.68 -36.49
N LEU A 35 25.98 -37.88 -35.64
CA LEU A 35 26.00 -37.34 -34.29
C LEU A 35 26.06 -35.81 -34.28
N ALA A 36 26.84 -35.20 -35.18
CA ALA A 36 26.91 -33.75 -35.32
C ALA A 36 25.56 -33.16 -35.72
N PHE A 37 24.85 -33.80 -36.65
CA PHE A 37 23.48 -33.40 -37.03
C PHE A 37 22.49 -33.55 -35.86
N TYR A 38 22.57 -34.66 -35.11
CA TYR A 38 21.72 -34.87 -33.95
C TYR A 38 21.95 -33.81 -32.86
N LEU A 39 23.21 -33.50 -32.54
CA LEU A 39 23.55 -32.46 -31.57
C LEU A 39 23.12 -31.07 -32.05
N ALA A 40 23.25 -30.78 -33.35
CA ALA A 40 22.77 -29.53 -33.92
C ALA A 40 21.24 -29.40 -33.82
N TYR A 41 20.50 -30.49 -34.04
CA TYR A 41 19.05 -30.53 -33.89
C TYR A 41 18.62 -30.28 -32.43
N VAL A 42 19.21 -30.98 -31.47
CA VAL A 42 18.92 -30.79 -30.03
C VAL A 42 19.28 -29.37 -29.57
N ALA A 43 20.40 -28.82 -30.06
CA ALA A 43 20.80 -27.46 -29.75
C ALA A 43 19.81 -26.42 -30.33
N PHE A 44 19.22 -26.71 -31.50
CA PHE A 44 18.21 -25.85 -32.11
C PHE A 44 16.91 -25.85 -31.30
N GLU A 45 16.37 -27.01 -30.94
CA GLU A 45 15.17 -27.12 -30.08
C GLU A 45 15.39 -26.45 -28.71
N ALA A 46 16.57 -26.64 -28.10
CA ALA A 46 16.90 -26.01 -26.83
C ALA A 46 16.99 -24.48 -26.93
N LYS A 47 17.48 -23.96 -28.07
CA LYS A 47 17.54 -22.51 -28.33
C LYS A 47 16.14 -21.93 -28.50
N GLU A 48 15.27 -22.62 -29.26
CA GLU A 48 13.88 -22.19 -29.49
C GLU A 48 13.08 -22.18 -28.17
N ALA A 49 13.19 -23.24 -27.36
CA ALA A 49 12.55 -23.30 -26.05
C ALA A 49 13.07 -22.22 -25.07
N ALA A 50 14.37 -21.90 -25.13
CA ALA A 50 14.94 -20.83 -24.32
C ALA A 50 14.43 -19.45 -24.77
N GLU A 51 14.32 -19.20 -26.08
CA GLU A 51 13.77 -17.96 -26.62
C GLU A 51 12.30 -17.77 -26.25
N GLU A 52 11.48 -18.82 -26.38
CA GLU A 52 10.08 -18.79 -25.94
C GLU A 52 9.94 -18.52 -24.43
N ALA A 53 10.78 -19.16 -23.60
CA ALA A 53 10.76 -18.93 -22.16
C ALA A 53 11.16 -17.48 -21.80
N THR A 54 12.17 -16.91 -22.48
CA THR A 54 12.55 -15.51 -22.25
C THR A 54 11.46 -14.53 -22.70
N LEU A 55 10.81 -14.78 -23.83
CA LEU A 55 9.68 -13.99 -24.31
C LEU A 55 8.50 -14.05 -23.34
N ALA A 56 8.16 -15.24 -22.85
CA ALA A 56 7.09 -15.42 -21.85
C ALA A 56 7.41 -14.69 -20.54
N GLU A 57 8.66 -14.73 -20.08
CA GLU A 57 9.10 -14.00 -18.89
C GLU A 57 9.04 -12.47 -19.09
N GLU A 58 9.43 -11.97 -20.26
CA GLU A 58 9.32 -10.55 -20.58
C GLU A 58 7.87 -10.07 -20.67
N ILE A 59 6.97 -10.87 -21.25
CA ILE A 59 5.53 -10.57 -21.32
C ILE A 59 4.95 -10.54 -19.91
N ALA A 60 5.21 -11.55 -19.08
CA ALA A 60 4.71 -11.61 -17.71
C ALA A 60 5.21 -10.44 -16.85
N LYS A 61 6.48 -10.03 -17.03
CA LYS A 61 7.03 -8.83 -16.35
C LYS A 61 6.34 -7.55 -16.80
N LYS A 62 6.07 -7.39 -18.10
CA LYS A 62 5.33 -6.22 -18.62
C LYS A 62 3.91 -6.18 -18.08
N GLU A 63 3.17 -7.29 -18.14
CA GLU A 63 1.82 -7.38 -17.60
C GLU A 63 1.77 -7.06 -16.09
N ALA A 64 2.74 -7.54 -15.31
CA ALA A 64 2.83 -7.23 -13.89
C ALA A 64 3.12 -5.74 -13.61
N ILE A 65 3.97 -5.10 -14.43
CA ILE A 65 4.25 -3.66 -14.36
C ILE A 65 3.00 -2.85 -14.71
N ASP A 66 2.32 -3.21 -15.79
CA ASP A 66 1.11 -2.53 -16.26
C ASP A 66 -0.02 -2.65 -15.22
N THR A 67 -0.21 -3.85 -14.66
CA THR A 67 -1.21 -4.08 -13.59
C THR A 67 -0.88 -3.25 -12.35
N LYS A 68 0.40 -3.14 -11.98
CA LYS A 68 0.82 -2.32 -10.84
C LYS A 68 0.57 -0.84 -11.11
N ALA A 69 0.90 -0.35 -12.30
CA ALA A 69 0.68 1.04 -12.68
C ALA A 69 -0.83 1.40 -12.68
N GLU A 70 -1.68 0.48 -13.14
CA GLU A 70 -3.14 0.66 -13.13
C GLU A 70 -3.71 0.65 -11.70
N LEU A 71 -3.18 -0.21 -10.83
CA LEU A 71 -3.52 -0.22 -9.40
C LEU A 71 -3.10 1.08 -8.70
N ASP A 72 -1.86 1.52 -8.92
CA ASP A 72 -1.34 2.76 -8.33
C ASP A 72 -2.18 3.96 -8.79
N LYS A 73 -2.53 4.03 -10.08
CA LYS A 73 -3.43 5.04 -10.63
C LYS A 73 -4.83 5.00 -10.00
N THR A 74 -5.40 3.81 -9.84
CA THR A 74 -6.72 3.64 -9.19
C THR A 74 -6.69 4.09 -7.74
N ILE A 75 -5.59 3.83 -7.02
CA ILE A 75 -5.41 4.28 -5.63
C ILE A 75 -5.35 5.81 -5.57
N GLU A 76 -4.64 6.44 -6.51
CA GLU A 76 -4.48 7.89 -6.61
C GLU A 76 -5.81 8.58 -6.98
N GLU A 77 -6.53 8.09 -7.99
CA GLU A 77 -7.87 8.60 -8.36
C GLU A 77 -8.85 8.50 -7.18
N ASN A 78 -8.86 7.37 -6.47
CA ASN A 78 -9.71 7.22 -5.29
C ASN A 78 -9.28 8.14 -4.13
N ARG A 79 -7.98 8.41 -3.99
CA ARG A 79 -7.47 9.36 -2.99
C ARG A 79 -7.98 10.76 -3.28
N GLU A 80 -7.85 11.22 -4.51
CA GLU A 80 -8.34 12.54 -4.93
C GLU A 80 -9.85 12.67 -4.68
N VAL A 81 -10.64 11.68 -5.06
CA VAL A 81 -12.10 11.70 -4.85
C VAL A 81 -12.45 11.74 -3.35
N LEU A 82 -11.76 10.95 -2.52
CA LEU A 82 -11.99 10.95 -1.06
C LEU A 82 -11.57 12.28 -0.43
N TRP A 83 -10.47 12.87 -0.90
CA TRP A 83 -10.03 14.20 -0.45
C TRP A 83 -11.03 15.29 -0.83
N GLU A 84 -11.47 15.33 -2.09
CA GLU A 84 -12.47 16.28 -2.56
C GLU A 84 -13.78 16.18 -1.78
N SER A 85 -14.21 14.94 -1.49
CA SER A 85 -15.40 14.71 -0.67
C SER A 85 -15.20 15.23 0.76
N ALA A 86 -14.05 14.93 1.37
CA ALA A 86 -13.76 15.35 2.74
C ALA A 86 -13.65 16.87 2.88
N SER A 87 -12.95 17.53 1.95
CA SER A 87 -12.77 18.98 1.92
C SER A 87 -14.07 19.72 1.61
N LYS A 88 -14.93 19.17 0.74
CA LYS A 88 -16.26 19.74 0.45
C LYS A 88 -17.21 19.65 1.63
N VAL A 89 -17.24 18.50 2.32
CA VAL A 89 -18.09 18.31 3.51
C VAL A 89 -17.56 19.13 4.69
N ASN A 90 -16.23 19.26 4.82
CA ASN A 90 -15.54 20.07 5.81
C ASN A 90 -15.99 19.80 7.26
N THR A 91 -15.93 18.53 7.67
CA THR A 91 -16.27 18.10 9.04
C THR A 91 -15.15 17.25 9.63
N ALA A 92 -15.06 17.23 10.97
CA ALA A 92 -14.11 16.35 11.66
C ALA A 92 -14.27 14.88 11.30
N ALA A 93 -15.51 14.42 11.09
CA ALA A 93 -15.79 13.04 10.71
C ALA A 93 -15.29 12.73 9.29
N SER A 94 -15.51 13.63 8.33
CA SER A 94 -15.06 13.43 6.95
C SER A 94 -13.54 13.44 6.82
N TYR A 95 -12.85 14.34 7.52
CA TYR A 95 -11.39 14.35 7.58
C TYR A 95 -10.83 13.14 8.32
N SER A 96 -11.44 12.74 9.44
CA SER A 96 -10.99 11.54 10.14
C SER A 96 -11.18 10.27 9.30
N PHE A 97 -12.23 10.21 8.49
CA PHE A 97 -12.44 9.11 7.56
C PHE A 97 -11.32 9.08 6.51
N TYR A 98 -11.01 10.21 5.86
CA TYR A 98 -9.90 10.32 4.92
C TYR A 98 -8.57 9.83 5.52
N VAL A 99 -8.19 10.34 6.69
CA VAL A 99 -6.93 10.00 7.37
C VAL A 99 -6.91 8.52 7.83
N SER A 100 -8.06 7.88 8.00
CA SER A 100 -8.09 6.45 8.34
C SER A 100 -7.64 5.54 7.19
N PHE A 101 -7.78 5.98 5.94
CA PHE A 101 -7.34 5.24 4.75
C PHE A 101 -5.90 5.59 4.34
N TYR A 102 -5.55 6.87 4.34
CA TYR A 102 -4.30 7.34 3.76
C TYR A 102 -3.24 7.81 4.77
N GLY A 103 -3.62 7.97 6.05
CA GLY A 103 -2.70 8.40 7.09
C GLY A 103 -2.22 9.84 6.93
N GLU A 104 -0.95 10.06 7.24
CA GLU A 104 -0.26 11.36 7.12
C GLU A 104 0.35 11.51 5.72
N ASP A 105 -0.49 11.66 4.71
CA ASP A 105 -0.10 11.82 3.32
C ASP A 105 0.12 13.30 2.93
N GLU A 106 0.17 13.58 1.63
CA GLU A 106 0.38 14.92 1.09
C GLU A 106 -0.70 15.95 1.47
N ASN A 107 -1.95 15.52 1.67
CA ASN A 107 -3.07 16.39 2.04
C ASN A 107 -3.20 16.54 3.56
N TYR A 108 -2.43 15.79 4.35
CA TYR A 108 -2.49 15.84 5.81
C TYR A 108 -2.26 17.25 6.41
N PRO A 109 -1.31 18.07 5.94
CA PRO A 109 -1.15 19.45 6.44
C PRO A 109 -2.42 20.30 6.25
N GLU A 110 -3.16 20.07 5.18
CA GLU A 110 -4.41 20.76 4.88
C GLU A 110 -5.54 20.25 5.78
N VAL A 111 -5.56 18.95 6.07
CA VAL A 111 -6.43 18.37 7.10
C VAL A 111 -6.16 19.02 8.46
N GLU A 112 -4.91 19.11 8.90
CA GLU A 112 -4.56 19.74 10.17
C GLU A 112 -5.01 21.20 10.23
N SER A 113 -4.76 21.96 9.16
CA SER A 113 -5.20 23.34 9.03
C SER A 113 -6.73 23.46 9.12
N ALA A 114 -7.46 22.63 8.38
CA ALA A 114 -8.93 22.61 8.41
C ALA A 114 -9.46 22.24 9.81
N MET A 115 -8.86 21.25 10.46
CA MET A 115 -9.22 20.84 11.82
C MET A 115 -8.95 21.94 12.85
N ASN A 116 -7.81 22.61 12.76
CA ASN A 116 -7.47 23.74 13.63
C ASN A 116 -8.45 24.91 13.42
N ASN A 117 -8.89 25.14 12.18
CA ASN A 117 -9.90 26.14 11.88
C ASN A 117 -11.29 25.76 12.41
N LEU A 118 -11.70 24.49 12.28
CA LEU A 118 -12.97 23.95 12.80
C LEU A 118 -13.06 23.98 14.33
N PHE A 119 -11.94 24.05 15.04
CA PHE A 119 -11.89 24.04 16.50
C PHE A 119 -11.00 25.16 17.05
N LYS A 120 -11.01 26.32 16.38
CA LYS A 120 -10.12 27.46 16.67
C LYS A 120 -10.32 28.06 18.06
N GLU A 121 -11.54 28.04 18.58
CA GLU A 121 -11.86 28.61 19.88
C GLU A 121 -11.74 27.55 20.96
N GLU A 122 -11.22 27.94 22.13
CA GLU A 122 -11.14 27.06 23.29
C GLU A 122 -12.02 27.56 24.43
N GLY A 123 -12.52 26.64 25.25
CA GLY A 123 -13.25 26.95 26.47
C GLY A 123 -13.55 25.73 27.31
N PHE A 124 -14.20 25.93 28.44
CA PHE A 124 -14.53 24.87 29.38
C PHE A 124 -16.04 24.66 29.45
N CYS A 125 -16.49 23.42 29.40
CA CYS A 125 -17.89 23.08 29.64
C CYS A 125 -17.99 21.88 30.58
N GLN A 126 -19.08 21.82 31.34
CA GLN A 126 -19.40 20.66 32.16
C GLN A 126 -20.05 19.60 31.26
N ILE A 127 -19.42 18.42 31.20
CA ILE A 127 -19.87 17.31 30.34
C ILE A 127 -20.61 16.22 31.14
N GLN A 128 -20.39 16.18 32.45
CA GLN A 128 -21.08 15.30 33.38
C GLN A 128 -21.44 16.06 34.67
N ASP A 129 -22.66 15.85 35.15
CA ASP A 129 -23.07 16.38 36.45
C ASP A 129 -22.63 15.49 37.62
N SER A 130 -22.71 16.03 38.83
CA SER A 130 -22.39 15.29 40.06
C SER A 130 -23.29 14.08 40.31
N ASP A 131 -24.45 14.01 39.65
CA ASP A 131 -25.35 12.86 39.71
C ASP A 131 -25.01 11.75 38.68
N GLY A 132 -23.97 11.95 37.87
CA GLY A 132 -23.57 11.02 36.81
C GLY A 132 -24.21 11.28 35.45
N THR A 133 -25.11 12.25 35.32
CA THR A 133 -25.77 12.55 34.05
C THR A 133 -24.78 13.10 33.02
N MET A 134 -24.62 12.38 31.91
CA MET A 134 -23.76 12.77 30.79
C MET A 134 -24.52 13.66 29.80
N TYR A 135 -23.98 14.85 29.53
CA TYR A 135 -24.58 15.82 28.61
C TYR A 135 -24.03 15.77 27.18
N VAL A 136 -23.13 14.85 26.92
CA VAL A 136 -22.48 14.65 25.61
C VAL A 136 -22.51 13.17 25.22
N ASP A 137 -22.46 12.91 23.91
CA ASP A 137 -22.05 11.63 23.35
C ASP A 137 -20.58 11.73 22.96
N VAL A 138 -19.80 10.70 23.30
CA VAL A 138 -18.37 10.63 23.00
C VAL A 138 -18.17 9.83 21.73
N SER A 139 -17.34 10.33 20.82
CA SER A 139 -16.95 9.65 19.59
C SER A 139 -15.44 9.72 19.44
N GLU A 140 -14.79 8.56 19.46
CA GLU A 140 -13.36 8.42 19.21
C GLU A 140 -13.13 8.25 17.71
N LEU A 141 -12.34 9.16 17.15
CA LEU A 141 -12.01 9.20 15.73
C LEU A 141 -10.48 9.23 15.59
N LYS A 142 -9.98 8.96 14.39
CA LYS A 142 -8.54 8.93 14.09
C LYS A 142 -7.82 10.24 14.45
N LEU A 143 -8.53 11.37 14.29
CA LEU A 143 -8.02 12.73 14.59
C LEU A 143 -8.28 13.20 16.03
N GLY A 144 -8.75 12.30 16.91
CA GLY A 144 -8.94 12.56 18.33
C GLY A 144 -10.35 12.25 18.83
N THR A 145 -10.64 12.71 20.05
CA THR A 145 -11.95 12.51 20.69
C THR A 145 -12.86 13.70 20.45
N PHE A 146 -14.08 13.43 20.01
CA PHE A 146 -15.09 14.43 19.72
C PHE A 146 -16.30 14.21 20.62
N LEU A 147 -16.91 15.31 21.04
CA LEU A 147 -18.09 15.32 21.89
C LEU A 147 -19.25 15.93 21.13
N LYS A 148 -20.39 15.25 21.10
CA LYS A 148 -21.63 15.77 20.54
C LYS A 148 -22.56 16.16 21.67
N ALA A 149 -22.97 17.44 21.72
CA ALA A 149 -23.81 17.93 22.81
C ALA A 149 -25.25 17.38 22.73
N LYS A 150 -25.76 16.77 23.81
CA LYS A 150 -27.16 16.30 23.91
C LYS A 150 -28.14 17.43 24.18
N GLN A 151 -27.63 18.53 24.73
CA GLN A 151 -28.36 19.74 25.06
C GLN A 151 -27.47 20.98 24.90
N GLY A 152 -28.01 22.16 25.14
CA GLY A 152 -27.20 23.38 25.18
C GLY A 152 -26.23 23.37 26.35
N LEU A 153 -24.95 23.65 26.12
CA LEU A 153 -23.91 23.72 27.15
C LEU A 153 -23.31 25.11 27.22
N ASN A 154 -23.19 25.66 28.42
CA ASN A 154 -22.49 26.94 28.61
C ASN A 154 -20.98 26.74 28.50
N VAL A 155 -20.32 27.65 27.77
CA VAL A 155 -18.87 27.70 27.70
C VAL A 155 -18.32 28.78 28.62
N ASN A 156 -17.48 28.37 29.56
CA ASN A 156 -16.85 29.22 30.57
C ASN A 156 -15.35 29.41 30.27
N THR A 157 -14.74 30.43 30.87
CA THR A 157 -13.30 30.66 30.78
C THR A 157 -12.47 29.78 31.73
N GLY A 158 -13.13 29.11 32.70
CA GLY A 158 -12.49 28.18 33.64
C GLY A 158 -13.43 27.09 34.17
N VAL A 159 -12.94 26.31 35.13
CA VAL A 159 -13.65 25.18 35.75
C VAL A 159 -14.11 25.54 37.15
N LEU A 160 -15.38 25.24 37.47
CA LEU A 160 -15.99 25.68 38.73
C LEU A 160 -15.22 25.13 39.92
N ARG A 161 -14.79 26.04 40.82
CA ARG A 161 -14.03 25.75 42.05
C ARG A 161 -12.65 25.09 41.82
N SER A 162 -12.16 25.01 40.58
CA SER A 162 -10.80 24.55 40.31
C SER A 162 -9.78 25.68 40.53
N PRO A 163 -8.71 25.46 41.32
CA PRO A 163 -7.62 26.42 41.46
C PRO A 163 -6.75 26.51 40.20
N ASP A 164 -6.64 25.42 39.43
CA ASP A 164 -5.79 25.35 38.23
C ASP A 164 -6.43 26.03 37.02
N TYR A 165 -7.77 26.12 37.00
CA TYR A 165 -8.54 26.78 35.93
C TYR A 165 -9.49 27.84 36.52
N PRO A 166 -8.96 28.97 37.02
CA PRO A 166 -9.77 30.01 37.65
C PRO A 166 -10.74 30.66 36.65
N ASN A 167 -11.76 31.37 37.16
CA ASN A 167 -12.75 32.16 36.40
C ASN A 167 -13.95 31.39 35.79
N ALA A 168 -14.37 30.27 36.37
CA ALA A 168 -15.56 29.55 35.89
C ALA A 168 -16.87 30.36 35.82
N ASN A 169 -16.97 31.45 36.58
CA ASN A 169 -18.13 32.33 36.59
C ASN A 169 -18.11 33.36 35.44
N ASP A 170 -16.97 33.52 34.77
CA ASP A 170 -16.85 34.38 33.60
C ASP A 170 -17.29 33.60 32.36
N LYS A 171 -18.55 33.85 31.98
CA LYS A 171 -19.18 33.23 30.81
C LYS A 171 -18.64 33.91 29.57
N ARG A 172 -18.17 33.14 28.59
CA ARG A 172 -17.76 33.70 27.29
C ARG A 172 -18.95 34.22 26.44
N ASN A 173 -20.17 34.26 26.98
CA ASN A 173 -21.42 34.49 26.23
C ASN A 173 -21.59 33.58 25.01
N HIS A 174 -21.00 32.38 25.08
CA HIS A 174 -21.07 31.37 24.04
C HIS A 174 -21.63 30.08 24.65
N ALA A 175 -22.53 29.44 23.90
CA ALA A 175 -23.09 28.16 24.27
C ALA A 175 -22.92 27.20 23.10
N ILE A 176 -22.52 25.97 23.42
CA ILE A 176 -22.57 24.86 22.47
C ILE A 176 -24.04 24.50 22.31
N ILE A 177 -24.56 24.56 21.10
CA ILE A 177 -25.96 24.21 20.86
C ILE A 177 -26.15 22.69 20.84
N LYS A 178 -27.38 22.23 21.09
CA LYS A 178 -27.72 20.81 20.99
C LYS A 178 -27.36 20.26 19.61
N GLY A 179 -26.63 19.15 19.59
CA GLY A 179 -26.19 18.45 18.39
C GLY A 179 -24.86 18.94 17.79
N GLN A 180 -24.31 20.06 18.28
CA GLN A 180 -23.01 20.55 17.84
C GLN A 180 -21.90 19.61 18.30
N VAL A 181 -20.91 19.42 17.42
CA VAL A 181 -19.72 18.60 17.67
C VAL A 181 -18.56 19.52 18.07
N VAL A 182 -17.87 19.15 19.14
CA VAL A 182 -16.69 19.85 19.65
C VAL A 182 -15.53 18.87 19.83
N LYS A 183 -14.29 19.34 19.75
CA LYS A 183 -13.11 18.51 19.99
C LYS A 183 -12.78 18.52 21.48
N LEU A 184 -12.60 17.35 22.08
CA LEU A 184 -12.08 17.24 23.44
C LEU A 184 -10.57 17.50 23.42
N LEU A 185 -10.12 18.49 24.20
CA LEU A 185 -8.70 18.79 24.37
C LEU A 185 -8.18 18.22 25.69
N GLU A 186 -8.97 18.35 26.75
CA GLU A 186 -8.60 17.87 28.08
C GLU A 186 -9.85 17.50 28.87
N ARG A 187 -9.79 16.39 29.61
CA ARG A 187 -10.84 15.96 30.54
C ARG A 187 -10.40 16.27 31.97
N ILE A 188 -11.24 16.96 32.72
CA ILE A 188 -10.94 17.47 34.05
C ILE A 188 -11.99 16.93 35.01
N GLU A 189 -11.57 16.13 35.97
CA GLU A 189 -12.44 15.61 37.02
C GLU A 189 -12.35 16.53 38.24
N PHE A 190 -13.48 17.03 38.73
CA PHE A 190 -13.51 17.92 39.89
C PHE A 190 -14.70 17.59 40.80
N GLY A 191 -14.40 16.96 41.93
CA GLY A 191 -15.43 16.33 42.76
C GLY A 191 -16.12 15.21 42.00
N ASP A 192 -17.45 15.17 42.05
CA ASP A 192 -18.26 14.19 41.32
C ASP A 192 -18.64 14.65 39.89
N ALA A 193 -18.31 15.89 39.53
CA ALA A 193 -18.60 16.44 38.21
C ALA A 193 -17.40 16.31 37.26
N VAL A 194 -17.67 16.19 35.96
CA VAL A 194 -16.64 16.13 34.92
C VAL A 194 -16.77 17.33 34.00
N TRP A 195 -15.66 18.03 33.84
CA TRP A 195 -15.48 19.15 32.94
C TRP A 195 -14.59 18.75 31.77
N ALA A 196 -14.73 19.46 30.66
CA ALA A 196 -13.91 19.30 29.49
C ALA A 196 -13.40 20.65 29.03
N LYS A 197 -12.10 20.73 28.74
CA LYS A 197 -11.56 21.74 27.84
C LYS A 197 -11.88 21.31 26.42
N ILE A 198 -12.58 22.16 25.69
CA ILE A 198 -13.07 21.86 24.34
C ILE A 198 -12.54 22.87 23.33
N GLY A 199 -12.24 22.38 22.14
CA GLY A 199 -12.09 23.17 20.92
C GLY A 199 -13.43 23.23 20.18
N TYR A 200 -13.84 24.41 19.73
CA TYR A 200 -15.12 24.62 19.04
C TYR A 200 -15.03 25.76 18.02
N THR A 201 -16.06 25.86 17.18
CA THR A 201 -16.28 27.01 16.28
C THR A 201 -17.53 27.75 16.73
N ARG A 202 -17.46 29.08 16.69
CA ARG A 202 -18.63 29.94 16.91
C ARG A 202 -19.59 29.77 15.74
N GLN A 203 -20.83 29.43 16.03
CA GLN A 203 -21.92 29.58 15.08
C GLN A 203 -22.49 31.00 15.15
#